data_AF-A0A2D5W1B3-F1
#
_entry.id   AF-A0A2D5W1B3-F1
#
_cell.length_a   1.000
_cell.length_b   1.000
_cell.length_c   1.000
_cell.angle_alpha   90.00
_cell.angle_beta   90.00
_cell.angle_gamma   90.00
#
_symmetry.space_group_name_H-M   'P 1'
#
loop_
_entity.id
_entity.type
_entity.pdbx_description
1 polymer ?
#
loop_
_entity_poly.entity_id
_entity_poly.type
_entity_poly.pdbx_seq_one_letter_code
_entity_poly.pdbx_strand_id
1 'polypeptide(L)'
;MMRSSRLAVTDVSFMLHDESKRLRTPHIKGSFNDWILAPMEKIEDATWTYSQPIAEGTYEWGVVEPDGSEWGVWLPEKAGHRVNLVVTVSRTGGVDGATSIRVPSKPLGTNNVVEPFLGLSVKDRKGVDELLKLLSKASMLNVLHVIISAREPVRFGKIQRLAGISATSLSRRLKELEGCGLVRRSTHNTIPPTVEYQATQVAFEMGPSLIHLYNWAIDNHAKLGFTQA
;
A
#
# COMPACT_ATOMS: atom_id res chain seq x y z
N MET A 1 1.18 42.61 27.89
CA MET A 1 -0.22 42.20 27.67
C MET A 1 -0.29 41.52 26.30
N MET A 2 -0.07 40.20 26.25
CA MET A 2 -0.12 39.43 24.99
C MET A 2 -1.59 39.29 24.60
N ARG A 3 -1.97 39.89 23.46
CA ARG A 3 -3.29 39.67 22.86
C ARG A 3 -3.37 38.21 22.47
N SER A 4 -4.19 37.43 23.17
CA SER A 4 -4.61 36.10 22.73
C SER A 4 -5.42 36.31 21.45
N SER A 5 -4.75 36.16 20.30
CA SER A 5 -5.41 36.08 19.00
C SER A 5 -6.20 34.79 19.00
N ARG A 6 -7.51 34.86 19.24
CA ARG A 6 -8.40 33.74 18.92
C ARG A 6 -8.16 33.42 17.45
N LEU A 7 -7.66 32.23 17.16
CA LEU A 7 -7.60 31.73 15.80
C LEU A 7 -9.01 31.84 15.24
N ALA A 8 -9.15 32.54 14.11
CA ALA A 8 -10.43 32.57 13.41
C ALA A 8 -10.73 31.13 12.99
N VAL A 9 -11.82 30.58 13.52
CA VAL A 9 -12.33 29.26 13.16
C VAL A 9 -13.56 29.43 12.28
N THR A 10 -13.72 28.51 11.34
CA THR A 10 -14.85 28.44 10.42
C THR A 10 -15.55 27.11 10.65
N ASP A 11 -16.88 27.13 10.78
CA ASP A 11 -17.65 25.90 10.85
C ASP A 11 -17.63 25.21 9.48
N VAL A 12 -17.01 24.04 9.42
CA VAL A 12 -16.92 23.23 8.20
C VAL A 12 -17.79 22.00 8.36
N SER A 13 -18.72 21.80 7.43
CA SER A 13 -19.56 20.62 7.34
C SER A 13 -19.04 19.67 6.27
N PHE A 14 -18.84 18.41 6.66
CA PHE A 14 -18.43 17.30 5.80
C PHE A 14 -19.60 16.37 5.54
N MET A 15 -19.77 15.95 4.30
CA MET A 15 -20.87 15.06 3.90
C MET A 15 -20.36 13.77 3.26
N LEU A 16 -20.98 12.65 3.64
CA LEU A 16 -20.79 11.35 3.00
C LEU A 16 -22.13 10.90 2.41
N HIS A 17 -22.14 10.60 1.11
CA HIS A 17 -23.28 10.00 0.43
C HIS A 17 -22.97 8.55 0.06
N ASP A 18 -23.62 7.58 0.71
CA ASP A 18 -23.45 6.14 0.51
C ASP A 18 -24.54 5.55 -0.40
N GLU A 19 -24.29 5.54 -1.70
CA GLU A 19 -25.21 4.92 -2.65
C GLU A 19 -25.41 3.41 -2.42
N SER A 20 -24.48 2.73 -1.74
CA SER A 20 -24.59 1.29 -1.46
C SER A 20 -25.63 0.99 -0.38
N LYS A 21 -25.93 1.97 0.48
CA LYS A 21 -26.77 1.83 1.69
C LYS A 21 -26.28 0.70 2.63
N ARG A 22 -24.97 0.42 2.64
CA ARG A 22 -24.37 -0.66 3.44
C ARG A 22 -23.57 -0.15 4.64
N LEU A 23 -23.20 1.13 4.64
CA LEU A 23 -22.46 1.72 5.76
C LEU A 23 -23.34 1.76 7.00
N ARG A 24 -22.76 1.37 8.13
CA ARG A 24 -23.45 1.27 9.41
C ARG A 24 -23.05 2.40 10.32
N THR A 25 -21.75 2.67 10.43
CA THR A 25 -21.20 3.64 11.38
C THR A 25 -19.97 4.34 10.80
N PRO A 26 -20.12 5.16 9.76
CA PRO A 26 -18.97 5.88 9.20
C PRO A 26 -18.42 6.91 10.19
N HIS A 27 -17.10 7.01 10.24
CA HIS A 27 -16.36 7.95 11.06
C HIS A 27 -15.46 8.81 10.19
N ILE A 28 -15.46 10.12 10.40
CA ILE A 28 -14.52 11.05 9.76
C ILE A 28 -13.24 11.14 10.58
N LYS A 29 -12.11 11.37 9.91
CA LYS A 29 -10.85 11.77 10.53
C LYS A 29 -10.05 12.67 9.59
N GLY A 30 -9.17 13.49 10.12
CA GLY A 30 -8.27 14.32 9.33
C GLY A 30 -7.18 14.99 10.14
N SER A 31 -6.28 15.71 9.48
CA SER A 31 -5.24 16.48 10.17
C SER A 31 -5.79 17.62 11.03
N PHE A 32 -7.07 17.99 10.86
CA PHE A 32 -7.75 19.00 11.68
C PHE A 32 -8.12 18.51 13.10
N ASN A 33 -8.08 17.20 13.34
CA ASN A 33 -8.41 16.59 14.64
C ASN A 33 -7.39 15.50 15.01
N ASP A 34 -6.14 15.65 14.58
CA ASP A 34 -5.05 14.70 14.83
C ASP A 34 -5.39 13.26 14.43
N TRP A 35 -6.16 13.10 13.35
CA TRP A 35 -6.62 11.81 12.82
C TRP A 35 -7.49 10.99 13.78
N ILE A 36 -8.07 11.62 14.80
CA ILE A 36 -9.00 10.99 15.74
C ILE A 36 -10.32 10.66 15.00
N LEU A 37 -10.82 9.43 15.18
CA LEU A 37 -12.10 9.00 14.61
C LEU A 37 -13.26 9.74 15.29
N ALA A 38 -14.04 10.48 14.50
CA ALA A 38 -15.26 11.12 14.95
C ALA A 38 -16.48 10.51 14.22
N PRO A 39 -17.51 10.04 14.94
CA PRO A 39 -18.68 9.44 14.29
C PRO A 39 -19.44 10.49 13.47
N MET A 40 -19.90 10.09 12.27
CA MET A 40 -20.78 10.92 11.46
C MET A 40 -22.25 10.65 11.82
N GLU A 41 -23.07 11.69 11.77
CA GLU A 41 -24.51 11.61 12.05
C GLU A 41 -25.28 11.33 10.76
N LYS A 42 -26.22 10.38 10.80
CA LYS A 42 -27.08 10.08 9.66
C LYS A 42 -28.19 11.12 9.56
N ILE A 43 -28.26 11.85 8.44
CA ILE A 43 -29.27 12.89 8.22
C ILE A 43 -30.43 12.42 7.33
N GLU A 44 -30.15 11.55 6.37
CA GLU A 44 -31.14 11.02 5.43
C GLU A 44 -30.82 9.57 5.07
N ASP A 45 -31.67 8.96 4.26
CA ASP A 45 -31.43 7.64 3.70
C ASP A 45 -30.15 7.69 2.82
N ALA A 46 -29.08 7.03 3.28
CA ALA A 46 -27.75 7.02 2.68
C ALA A 46 -26.87 8.28 2.82
N THR A 47 -27.27 9.31 3.59
CA THR A 47 -26.45 10.51 3.77
C THR A 47 -26.03 10.70 5.23
N TRP A 48 -24.74 10.97 5.43
CA TRP A 48 -24.12 11.21 6.74
C TRP A 48 -23.43 12.58 6.75
N THR A 49 -23.41 13.24 7.90
CA THR A 49 -22.79 14.55 8.08
C THR A 49 -21.90 14.59 9.31
N TYR A 50 -20.90 15.46 9.29
CA TYR A 50 -20.13 15.86 10.47
C TYR A 50 -19.73 17.31 10.33
N SER A 51 -19.90 18.11 11.38
CA SER A 51 -19.49 19.52 11.36
C SER A 51 -18.60 19.83 12.54
N GLN A 52 -17.56 20.61 12.31
CA GLN A 52 -16.74 21.15 13.40
C GLN A 52 -16.11 22.50 13.04
N PRO A 53 -15.73 23.31 14.03
CA PRO A 53 -14.93 24.51 13.80
C PRO A 53 -13.49 24.14 13.42
N ILE A 54 -13.00 24.67 12.29
CA ILE A 54 -11.63 24.46 11.79
C ILE A 54 -10.93 25.81 11.65
N ALA A 55 -9.69 25.90 12.12
CA ALA A 55 -8.87 27.11 11.99
C ALA A 55 -8.42 27.34 10.54
N GLU A 56 -7.91 28.54 10.23
CA GLU A 56 -7.25 28.82 8.95
C GLU A 56 -6.14 27.80 8.67
N GLY A 57 -6.17 27.16 7.51
CA GLY A 57 -5.19 26.14 7.13
C GLY A 57 -5.66 25.20 6.02
N THR A 58 -4.78 24.28 5.64
CA THR A 58 -5.08 23.21 4.68
C THR A 58 -5.00 21.88 5.41
N TYR A 59 -6.07 21.09 5.31
CA TYR A 59 -6.23 19.86 6.07
C TYR A 59 -6.55 18.69 5.16
N GLU A 60 -5.89 17.57 5.41
CA GLU A 60 -6.22 16.29 4.80
C GLU A 60 -7.29 15.60 5.63
N TRP A 61 -8.24 14.93 4.97
CA TRP A 61 -9.31 14.23 5.66
C TRP A 61 -9.87 13.07 4.82
N GLY A 62 -10.71 12.29 5.48
CA GLY A 62 -11.50 11.25 4.84
C GLY A 62 -12.40 10.53 5.84
N VAL A 63 -13.09 9.51 5.34
CA VAL A 63 -14.08 8.75 6.11
C VAL A 63 -13.66 7.29 6.18
N VAL A 64 -13.92 6.65 7.31
CA VAL A 64 -13.64 5.27 7.63
C VAL A 64 -14.94 4.55 7.98
N GLU A 65 -15.14 3.33 7.48
CA GLU A 65 -16.10 2.40 8.07
C GLU A 65 -15.35 1.44 9.00
N PRO A 66 -15.62 1.42 10.31
CA PRO A 66 -14.99 0.46 11.23
C PRO A 66 -15.29 -0.98 10.82
N ASP A 67 -14.26 -1.81 10.71
CA ASP A 67 -14.34 -3.24 10.40
C ASP A 67 -13.81 -4.14 11.53
N GLY A 68 -13.50 -3.54 12.68
CA GLY A 68 -12.87 -4.22 13.82
C GLY A 68 -11.34 -4.14 13.84
N SER A 69 -10.70 -3.64 12.78
CA SER A 69 -9.27 -3.27 12.80
C SER A 69 -9.04 -1.90 13.44
N GLU A 70 -7.79 -1.62 13.81
CA GLU A 70 -7.36 -0.31 14.34
C GLU A 70 -7.64 0.85 13.38
N TRP A 71 -7.63 0.59 12.07
CA TRP A 71 -7.65 1.62 11.03
C TRP A 71 -8.98 1.72 10.29
N GLY A 72 -9.77 0.65 10.28
CA GLY A 72 -11.01 0.51 9.53
C GLY A 72 -10.84 0.56 8.01
N VAL A 73 -11.95 0.53 7.28
CA VAL A 73 -11.98 0.64 5.82
C VAL A 73 -11.94 2.09 5.39
N TRP A 74 -10.89 2.51 4.70
CA TRP A 74 -10.75 3.87 4.16
C TRP A 74 -11.67 4.10 2.95
N LEU A 75 -12.68 4.96 3.09
CA LEU A 75 -13.71 5.21 2.10
C LEU A 75 -13.30 6.13 0.93
N PRO A 76 -12.39 7.12 1.07
CA PRO A 76 -11.88 7.89 -0.06
C PRO A 76 -11.36 7.02 -1.19
N GLU A 77 -10.62 5.96 -0.87
CA GLU A 77 -10.16 5.00 -1.87
C GLU A 77 -11.33 4.28 -2.57
N LYS A 78 -12.35 3.88 -1.81
CA LYS A 78 -13.57 3.26 -2.38
C LYS A 78 -14.38 4.20 -3.25
N ALA A 79 -14.31 5.50 -3.00
CA ALA A 79 -14.89 6.55 -3.84
C ALA A 79 -13.97 6.95 -5.01
N GLY A 80 -12.78 6.34 -5.12
CA GLY A 80 -11.84 6.52 -6.24
C GLY A 80 -10.84 7.64 -6.10
N HIS A 81 -10.66 8.18 -4.89
CA HIS A 81 -9.61 9.14 -4.59
C HIS A 81 -8.26 8.43 -4.42
N ARG A 82 -7.22 8.90 -5.10
CA ARG A 82 -5.83 8.38 -5.02
C ARG A 82 -4.95 9.09 -3.99
N VAL A 83 -5.47 10.17 -3.43
CA VAL A 83 -4.86 10.99 -2.39
C VAL A 83 -5.95 11.31 -1.37
N ASN A 84 -5.55 11.70 -0.16
CA ASN A 84 -6.50 12.16 0.85
C ASN A 84 -7.29 13.37 0.33
N LEU A 85 -8.54 13.49 0.77
CA LEU A 85 -9.34 14.67 0.47
C LEU A 85 -8.71 15.86 1.17
N VAL A 86 -8.71 17.01 0.51
CA VAL A 86 -8.13 18.24 1.07
C VAL A 86 -9.21 19.29 1.18
N VAL A 87 -9.28 19.93 2.35
CA VAL A 87 -10.09 21.12 2.59
C VAL A 87 -9.16 22.27 3.01
N THR A 88 -9.40 23.45 2.47
CA THR A 88 -8.66 24.67 2.83
C THR A 88 -9.62 25.69 3.41
N VAL A 89 -9.30 26.17 4.62
CA VAL A 89 -10.02 27.24 5.31
C VAL A 89 -9.19 28.51 5.22
N SER A 90 -9.76 29.53 4.57
CA SER A 90 -9.13 30.84 4.44
C SER A 90 -9.35 31.71 5.69
N ARG A 91 -8.49 32.71 5.88
CA ARG A 91 -8.60 33.68 6.98
C ARG A 91 -9.93 34.43 7.03
N THR A 92 -10.58 34.60 5.87
CA THR A 92 -11.86 35.31 5.74
C THR A 92 -13.07 34.40 5.97
N GLY A 93 -12.86 33.14 6.33
CA GLY A 93 -13.93 32.17 6.57
C GLY A 93 -14.43 31.44 5.32
N GLY A 94 -13.75 31.59 4.19
CA GLY A 94 -14.04 30.82 2.97
C GLY A 94 -13.50 29.39 3.08
N VAL A 95 -14.30 28.41 2.65
CA VAL A 95 -13.94 26.99 2.59
C VAL A 95 -13.81 26.57 1.14
N ASP A 96 -12.66 26.04 0.76
CA ASP A 96 -12.35 25.53 -0.58
C ASP A 96 -11.89 24.06 -0.52
N GLY A 97 -11.93 23.36 -1.64
CA GLY A 97 -11.60 21.95 -1.75
C GLY A 97 -12.76 21.01 -1.47
N ALA A 98 -12.44 19.76 -1.12
CA ALA A 98 -13.45 18.72 -0.92
C ALA A 98 -14.03 18.80 0.49
N THR A 99 -15.35 18.97 0.57
CA THR A 99 -16.15 18.83 1.82
C THR A 99 -17.20 17.72 1.70
N SER A 100 -17.24 17.01 0.57
CA SER A 100 -18.14 15.88 0.39
C SER A 100 -17.46 14.72 -0.32
N ILE A 101 -17.91 13.51 0.00
CA ILE A 101 -17.49 12.26 -0.62
C ILE A 101 -18.72 11.45 -0.98
N ARG A 102 -18.70 10.84 -2.16
CA ARG A 102 -19.75 9.94 -2.65
C ARG A 102 -19.19 8.54 -2.75
N VAL A 103 -19.67 7.63 -1.91
CA VAL A 103 -19.36 6.20 -1.96
C VAL A 103 -20.42 5.52 -2.83
N PRO A 104 -20.05 4.97 -4.00
CA PRO A 104 -21.03 4.52 -4.98
C PRO A 104 -21.56 3.11 -4.71
N SER A 105 -22.78 2.83 -5.19
CA SER A 105 -23.51 1.56 -4.95
C SER A 105 -22.81 0.36 -5.58
N LYS A 106 -22.20 0.63 -6.73
CA LYS A 106 -21.25 -0.18 -7.46
C LYS A 106 -19.99 0.68 -7.52
N PRO A 107 -18.79 0.19 -7.16
CA PRO A 107 -17.56 0.97 -7.22
C PRO A 107 -17.50 1.75 -8.55
N LEU A 108 -17.58 3.08 -8.48
CA LEU A 108 -17.53 3.98 -9.64
C LEU A 108 -16.17 3.71 -10.26
N GLY A 109 -16.17 3.17 -11.48
CA GLY A 109 -15.00 2.73 -12.24
C GLY A 109 -13.67 3.29 -11.76
N THR A 110 -13.16 2.74 -10.66
CA THR A 110 -11.78 2.79 -10.30
C THR A 110 -11.18 1.62 -11.04
N ASN A 111 -10.51 1.93 -12.13
CA ASN A 111 -9.29 1.21 -12.37
C ASN A 111 -8.43 1.35 -11.10
N ASN A 112 -8.47 0.33 -10.22
CA ASN A 112 -7.64 0.09 -9.03
C ASN A 112 -8.19 0.43 -7.62
N VAL A 113 -9.22 -0.29 -7.17
CA VAL A 113 -8.94 -1.29 -6.12
C VAL A 113 -9.27 -2.64 -6.75
N VAL A 114 -8.28 -3.20 -7.43
CA VAL A 114 -8.37 -4.58 -7.88
C VAL A 114 -8.11 -5.38 -6.60
N GLU A 115 -9.04 -6.23 -6.15
CA GLU A 115 -8.55 -7.56 -5.76
C GLU A 115 -7.66 -7.95 -6.95
N PRO A 116 -6.33 -8.11 -6.82
CA PRO A 116 -5.40 -8.07 -7.95
C PRO A 116 -5.77 -8.93 -9.19
N PHE A 117 -6.73 -9.82 -9.05
CA PHE A 117 -7.27 -10.74 -10.05
C PHE A 117 -8.59 -10.32 -10.72
N LEU A 118 -9.42 -9.44 -10.12
CA LEU A 118 -10.76 -9.08 -10.60
C LEU A 118 -10.74 -7.77 -11.40
N GLY A 119 -10.25 -7.83 -12.64
CA GLY A 119 -10.17 -6.68 -13.55
C GLY A 119 -9.01 -6.72 -14.53
N LEU A 120 -8.08 -7.67 -14.35
CA LEU A 120 -7.01 -7.90 -15.30
C LEU A 120 -7.57 -8.42 -16.64
N SER A 121 -6.98 -7.96 -17.75
CA SER A 121 -7.17 -8.65 -19.01
C SER A 121 -6.72 -10.11 -18.88
N VAL A 122 -7.24 -11.00 -19.73
CA VAL A 122 -6.81 -12.42 -19.74
C VAL A 122 -5.28 -12.55 -19.87
N LYS A 123 -4.66 -11.65 -20.64
CA LYS A 123 -3.22 -11.59 -20.82
C LYS A 123 -2.50 -11.18 -19.53
N ASP A 124 -2.94 -10.10 -18.90
CA ASP A 124 -2.30 -9.58 -17.69
C ASP A 124 -2.44 -10.55 -16.52
N ARG A 125 -3.62 -11.19 -16.39
CA ARG A 125 -3.87 -12.24 -15.41
C ARG A 125 -2.89 -13.40 -15.57
N LYS A 126 -2.70 -13.88 -16.81
CA LYS A 126 -1.74 -14.94 -17.10
C LYS A 126 -0.31 -14.52 -16.72
N GLY A 127 0.09 -13.28 -17.01
CA GLY A 127 1.39 -12.76 -16.63
C GLY A 127 1.60 -12.70 -15.11
N VAL A 128 0.59 -12.24 -14.37
CA VAL A 128 0.60 -12.24 -12.89
C VAL A 128 0.67 -13.67 -12.35
N ASP A 129 -0.14 -14.58 -12.87
CA ASP A 129 -0.15 -15.99 -12.44
C ASP A 129 1.21 -16.66 -12.68
N GLU A 130 1.87 -16.39 -13.81
CA GLU A 130 3.22 -16.89 -14.12
C GLU A 130 4.27 -16.36 -13.14
N LEU A 131 4.23 -15.05 -12.82
CA LEU A 131 5.13 -14.45 -11.84
C LEU A 131 4.89 -15.01 -10.43
N LEU A 132 3.64 -15.11 -9.98
CA LEU A 132 3.30 -15.66 -8.67
C LEU A 132 3.70 -17.14 -8.56
N LYS A 133 3.53 -17.91 -9.65
CA LYS A 133 4.01 -19.29 -9.73
C LYS A 133 5.54 -19.36 -9.67
N LEU A 134 6.25 -18.38 -10.22
CA LEU A 134 7.70 -18.30 -10.11
C LEU A 134 8.13 -18.01 -8.66
N LEU A 135 7.56 -16.97 -8.05
CA LEU A 135 7.92 -16.47 -6.72
C LEU A 135 7.52 -17.42 -5.59
N SER A 136 6.45 -18.19 -5.76
CA SER A 136 6.00 -19.19 -4.78
C SER A 136 6.87 -20.45 -4.71
N LYS A 137 7.83 -20.62 -5.65
CA LYS A 137 8.79 -21.74 -5.58
C LYS A 137 9.66 -21.61 -4.33
N ALA A 138 9.95 -22.75 -3.69
CA ALA A 138 10.78 -22.81 -2.49
C ALA A 138 12.08 -21.98 -2.63
N SER A 139 12.33 -21.14 -1.63
CA SER A 139 13.48 -20.23 -1.54
C SER A 139 13.63 -19.18 -2.65
N MET A 140 12.69 -19.06 -3.60
CA MET A 140 12.80 -18.09 -4.71
C MET A 140 12.84 -16.65 -4.19
N LEU A 141 11.88 -16.29 -3.33
CA LEU A 141 11.81 -14.95 -2.73
C LEU A 141 13.08 -14.61 -1.94
N ASN A 142 13.62 -15.55 -1.16
CA ASN A 142 14.85 -15.32 -0.39
C ASN A 142 16.06 -15.07 -1.29
N VAL A 143 16.23 -15.86 -2.36
CA VAL A 143 17.31 -15.66 -3.34
C VAL A 143 17.20 -14.29 -4.00
N LEU A 144 16.00 -13.93 -4.46
CA LEU A 144 15.77 -12.66 -5.13
C LEU A 144 15.95 -11.47 -4.18
N HIS A 145 15.46 -11.57 -2.94
CA HIS A 145 15.65 -10.56 -1.92
C HIS A 145 17.12 -10.32 -1.59
N VAL A 146 17.93 -11.39 -1.43
CA VAL A 146 19.38 -11.27 -1.20
C VAL A 146 20.06 -10.49 -2.34
N ILE A 147 19.70 -10.77 -3.59
CA ILE A 147 20.31 -10.12 -4.76
C ILE A 147 19.87 -8.64 -4.87
N ILE A 148 18.58 -8.35 -4.63
CA ILE A 148 18.06 -6.97 -4.63
C ILE A 148 18.71 -6.15 -3.50
N SER A 149 18.76 -6.70 -2.29
CA SER A 149 19.28 -6.01 -1.10
C SER A 149 20.78 -5.72 -1.19
N ALA A 150 21.54 -6.49 -1.97
CA ALA A 150 22.98 -6.27 -2.12
C ALA A 150 23.32 -4.95 -2.84
N ARG A 151 22.46 -4.46 -3.76
CA ARG A 151 22.69 -3.26 -4.60
C ARG A 151 23.98 -3.27 -5.45
N GLU A 152 24.68 -4.39 -5.48
CA GLU A 152 25.93 -4.63 -6.20
C GLU A 152 25.94 -6.07 -6.77
N PRO A 153 26.79 -6.39 -7.75
CA PRO A 153 26.98 -7.77 -8.21
C PRO A 153 27.40 -8.72 -7.09
N VAL A 154 26.77 -9.90 -7.01
CA VAL A 154 26.96 -10.87 -5.93
C VAL A 154 27.42 -12.22 -6.49
N ARG A 155 28.45 -12.82 -5.87
CA ARG A 155 28.92 -14.17 -6.23
C ARG A 155 28.00 -15.26 -5.72
N PHE A 156 27.97 -16.38 -6.43
CA PHE A 156 27.16 -17.57 -6.11
C PHE A 156 27.24 -17.99 -4.64
N GLY A 157 28.45 -18.14 -4.09
CA GLY A 157 28.63 -18.59 -2.71
C GLY A 157 28.09 -17.61 -1.65
N LYS A 158 28.14 -16.29 -1.91
CA LYS A 158 27.55 -15.28 -1.02
C LYS A 158 26.03 -15.39 -1.03
N ILE A 159 25.42 -15.58 -2.20
CA ILE A 159 23.97 -15.80 -2.33
C ILE A 159 23.56 -17.10 -1.64
N GLN A 160 24.30 -18.19 -1.87
CA GLN A 160 24.02 -19.50 -1.28
C GLN A 160 23.99 -19.44 0.25
N ARG A 161 25.00 -18.80 0.84
CA ARG A 161 25.11 -18.64 2.29
C ARG A 161 23.99 -17.78 2.87
N LEU A 162 23.71 -16.64 2.26
CA LEU A 162 22.71 -15.69 2.78
C LEU A 162 21.27 -16.18 2.59
N ALA A 163 20.98 -16.87 1.49
CA ALA A 163 19.65 -17.41 1.22
C ALA A 163 19.40 -18.79 1.86
N GLY A 164 20.40 -19.40 2.52
CA GLY A 164 20.25 -20.68 3.22
C GLY A 164 19.83 -21.85 2.31
N ILE A 165 20.35 -21.89 1.08
CA ILE A 165 19.87 -22.79 0.02
C ILE A 165 20.99 -23.73 -0.47
N SER A 166 20.63 -24.94 -0.91
CA SER A 166 21.61 -25.86 -1.54
C SER A 166 22.11 -25.32 -2.88
N ALA A 167 23.34 -25.66 -3.26
CA ALA A 167 23.94 -25.22 -4.53
C ALA A 167 23.09 -25.63 -5.74
N THR A 168 22.60 -26.87 -5.78
CA THR A 168 21.73 -27.37 -6.86
C THR A 168 20.44 -26.56 -6.97
N SER A 169 19.78 -26.28 -5.85
CA SER A 169 18.56 -25.48 -5.84
C SER A 169 18.85 -24.04 -6.25
N LEU A 170 19.93 -23.42 -5.75
CA LEU A 170 20.32 -22.06 -6.11
C LEU A 170 20.60 -21.93 -7.61
N SER A 171 21.36 -22.86 -8.19
CA SER A 171 21.64 -22.86 -9.63
C SER A 171 20.35 -22.84 -10.46
N ARG A 172 19.36 -23.66 -10.07
CA ARG A 172 18.04 -23.66 -10.71
C ARG A 172 17.30 -22.34 -10.53
N ARG A 173 17.25 -21.78 -9.31
CA ARG A 173 16.59 -20.49 -9.04
C ARG A 173 17.22 -19.35 -9.84
N LEU A 174 18.55 -19.28 -9.90
CA LEU A 174 19.27 -18.25 -10.65
C LEU A 174 18.99 -18.35 -12.15
N LYS A 175 18.96 -19.57 -12.72
CA LYS A 175 18.59 -19.77 -14.13
C LYS A 175 17.15 -19.35 -14.42
N GLU A 176 16.23 -19.63 -13.50
CA GLU A 176 14.83 -19.22 -13.59
C GLU A 176 14.68 -17.68 -13.53
N LEU A 177 15.40 -17.01 -12.62
CA LEU A 177 15.40 -15.56 -12.47
C LEU A 177 16.10 -14.83 -13.65
N GLU A 178 17.15 -15.43 -14.19
CA GLU A 178 17.80 -14.95 -15.42
C GLU A 178 16.86 -15.08 -16.63
N GLY A 179 16.17 -16.21 -16.75
CA GLY A 179 15.23 -16.47 -17.84
C GLY A 179 14.03 -15.52 -17.90
N CYS A 180 13.60 -14.98 -16.76
CA CYS A 180 12.54 -13.96 -16.70
C CYS A 180 13.07 -12.51 -16.64
N GLY A 181 14.39 -12.30 -16.71
CA GLY A 181 14.99 -10.97 -16.74
C GLY A 181 14.98 -10.23 -15.39
N LEU A 182 14.78 -10.92 -14.27
CA LEU A 182 14.88 -10.32 -12.92
C LEU A 182 16.33 -10.27 -12.42
N VAL A 183 17.19 -11.15 -12.93
CA VAL A 183 18.61 -11.20 -12.57
C VAL A 183 19.47 -11.25 -13.82
N ARG A 184 20.55 -10.46 -13.83
CA ARG A 184 21.60 -10.52 -14.85
C ARG A 184 22.78 -11.33 -14.34
N ARG A 185 23.27 -12.27 -15.16
CA ARG A 185 24.50 -13.03 -14.92
C ARG A 185 25.65 -12.42 -15.72
N SER A 186 26.75 -12.11 -15.04
CA SER A 186 27.99 -11.63 -15.67
C SER A 186 29.11 -12.62 -15.42
N THR A 187 29.84 -12.98 -16.48
CA THR A 187 31.02 -13.86 -16.38
C THR A 187 32.27 -13.01 -16.57
N HIS A 188 33.27 -13.22 -15.71
CA HIS A 188 34.55 -12.53 -15.78
C HIS A 188 35.65 -13.51 -16.14
N ASN A 189 36.56 -13.06 -17.01
CA ASN A 189 37.74 -13.81 -17.44
C ASN A 189 38.83 -13.80 -16.35
N THR A 190 38.52 -14.38 -15.20
CA THR A 190 39.48 -14.67 -14.13
C THR A 190 39.97 -16.13 -14.23
N ILE A 191 40.99 -16.48 -13.46
CA ILE A 191 41.44 -17.88 -13.32
C ILE A 191 41.25 -18.29 -11.85
N PRO A 192 40.27 -19.18 -11.53
CA PRO A 192 39.24 -19.73 -12.41
C PRO A 192 38.19 -18.68 -12.83
N PRO A 193 37.41 -18.90 -13.91
CA PRO A 193 36.35 -17.98 -14.32
C PRO A 193 35.35 -17.73 -13.20
N THR A 194 35.05 -16.46 -12.95
CA THR A 194 34.12 -16.04 -11.89
C THR A 194 32.80 -15.57 -12.49
N VAL A 195 31.73 -15.75 -11.72
CA VAL A 195 30.38 -15.41 -12.13
C VAL A 195 29.72 -14.60 -11.03
N GLU A 196 29.07 -13.52 -11.43
CA GLU A 196 28.34 -12.62 -10.55
C GLU A 196 26.91 -12.43 -11.04
N TYR A 197 26.01 -12.20 -10.10
CA TYR A 197 24.59 -12.04 -10.32
C TYR A 197 24.14 -10.70 -9.76
N GLN A 198 23.34 -9.96 -10.51
CA GLN A 198 22.84 -8.65 -10.10
C GLN A 198 21.36 -8.53 -10.44
N ALA A 199 20.58 -7.88 -9.57
CA ALA A 199 19.20 -7.55 -9.87
C ALA A 199 19.15 -6.60 -11.09
N THR A 200 18.17 -6.80 -11.96
CA THR A 200 17.89 -5.84 -13.03
C THR A 200 17.08 -4.66 -12.50
N GLN A 201 16.92 -3.61 -13.31
CA GLN A 201 16.14 -2.43 -12.92
C GLN A 201 14.70 -2.80 -12.51
N VAL A 202 14.04 -3.66 -13.29
CA VAL A 202 12.68 -4.13 -12.99
C VAL A 202 12.62 -4.96 -11.70
N ALA A 203 13.68 -5.70 -11.34
CA ALA A 203 13.73 -6.39 -10.05
C ALA A 203 13.92 -5.43 -8.88
N PHE A 204 14.66 -4.32 -9.05
CA PHE A 204 14.77 -3.28 -8.03
C PHE A 204 13.43 -2.59 -7.76
N GLU A 205 12.61 -2.37 -8.79
CA GLU A 205 11.25 -1.81 -8.65
C GLU A 205 10.34 -2.68 -7.78
N MET A 206 10.61 -3.98 -7.69
CA MET A 206 9.88 -4.90 -6.81
C MET A 206 10.39 -4.86 -5.34
N GLY A 207 11.56 -4.27 -5.10
CA GLY A 207 12.18 -4.19 -3.77
C GLY A 207 11.26 -3.65 -2.67
N PRO A 208 10.56 -2.50 -2.86
CA PRO A 208 9.63 -1.96 -1.88
C PRO A 208 8.49 -2.93 -1.52
N SER A 209 7.91 -3.62 -2.49
CA SER A 209 6.85 -4.61 -2.25
C SER A 209 7.35 -5.79 -1.43
N LEU A 210 8.57 -6.28 -1.70
CA LEU A 210 9.19 -7.31 -0.89
C LEU A 210 9.41 -6.81 0.54
N ILE A 211 9.95 -5.61 0.73
CA ILE A 211 10.18 -5.03 2.06
C ILE A 211 8.87 -4.97 2.86
N HIS A 212 7.78 -4.52 2.26
CA HIS A 212 6.47 -4.52 2.93
C HIS A 212 6.02 -5.93 3.34
N LEU A 213 6.18 -6.93 2.45
CA LEU A 213 5.86 -8.32 2.76
C LEU A 213 6.73 -8.86 3.91
N TYR A 214 8.03 -8.61 3.89
CA TYR A 214 8.97 -9.06 4.92
C TYR A 214 8.70 -8.38 6.26
N ASN A 215 8.45 -7.06 6.28
CA ASN A 215 8.09 -6.34 7.50
C ASN A 215 6.79 -6.88 8.10
N TRP A 216 5.76 -7.05 7.28
CA TRP A 216 4.51 -7.67 7.73
C TRP A 216 4.75 -9.07 8.31
N ALA A 217 5.60 -9.89 7.69
CA ALA A 217 5.95 -11.20 8.20
C ALA A 217 6.71 -11.12 9.53
N ILE A 218 7.65 -10.18 9.69
CA ILE A 218 8.36 -9.94 10.96
C ILE A 218 7.37 -9.59 12.07
N ASP A 219 6.42 -8.68 11.80
CA ASP A 219 5.47 -8.20 12.80
C ASP A 219 4.40 -9.25 13.18
N ASN A 220 4.17 -10.24 12.32
CA ASN A 220 3.05 -11.18 12.47
C ASN A 220 3.45 -12.66 12.58
N HIS A 221 4.70 -13.06 12.33
CA HIS A 221 5.09 -14.48 12.29
C HIS A 221 4.72 -15.25 13.57
N ALA A 222 4.80 -14.62 14.75
CA ALA A 222 4.40 -15.23 16.02
C ALA A 222 2.90 -15.58 16.09
N LYS A 223 2.05 -14.88 15.33
CA LYS A 223 0.60 -15.11 15.25
C LYS A 223 0.24 -16.22 14.25
N LEU A 224 1.15 -16.58 13.34
CA LEU A 224 0.86 -17.43 12.19
C LEU A 224 0.87 -18.94 12.48
N GLY A 225 1.08 -19.36 13.73
CA GLY A 225 0.96 -20.76 14.14
C GLY A 225 1.91 -21.72 13.42
N PHE A 226 2.95 -21.21 12.78
CA PHE A 226 4.01 -22.04 12.21
C PHE A 226 4.71 -22.72 13.38
N THR A 227 4.47 -24.03 13.53
CA THR A 227 5.09 -24.85 14.55
C THR A 227 6.60 -24.68 14.47
N GLN A 228 7.22 -24.33 15.60
CA GLN A 228 8.68 -24.33 15.72
C GLN A 228 9.17 -25.74 15.40
N ALA A 229 9.98 -25.85 14.35
CA ALA A 229 10.75 -27.05 14.03
C ALA A 229 12.07 -27.04 14.79
#